data_AF-A0A5J4TTP9-F1
#
_entry.id   AF-A0A5J4TTP9-F1
#
_cell.length_a   1.000
_cell.length_b   1.000
_cell.length_c   1.000
_cell.angle_alpha   90.00
_cell.angle_beta   90.00
_cell.angle_gamma   90.00
#
_symmetry.space_group_name_H-M   'P 1'
#
loop_
_entity.id
_entity.type
_entity.pdbx_description
1 polymer ?
#
loop_
_entity_poly.entity_id
_entity_poly.type
_entity_poly.pdbx_seq_one_letter_code
_entity_poly.pdbx_strand_id
1 'polypeptide(L)'
;MPALFDKEIVISLSDTDHDITQIQNSFLSVVVTANIQLDVKFDKIDESYKDGLVLFVGLKSGSNLIREYTIYHRGKTIDGSLQNDATTESFIYNTIKPKTCGTYISMREIEELIGNQTAVPYTIPLRFRVSIPLDDLLIFSAFTDYPNGLFGDLKIKFKINPHAFVFCQVNPIISMVKYYTMNKDELLGSSQQKLMDIDLMFRNWSLTFQYTKQFTQLGCTADLITGLHAEPLTESGLKNLICDIKPVTISIKNYVITEVTANMAGYKATDACLNRVRQFYSQRPFVVPAQRVEVWPFPTSAALTGIRTSQNIPLSHVTDFCLLFPKDARATTCFEKPCYQNMQVTTYGRN
;
A
#
# COMPACT_ATOMS: atom_id res chain seq x y z
N MET A 1 6.37 0.68 24.68
CA MET A 1 4.93 0.88 24.44
C MET A 1 4.27 -0.49 24.41
N PRO A 2 3.15 -0.73 25.11
CA PRO A 2 2.41 -1.97 24.93
C PRO A 2 1.78 -1.96 23.54
N ALA A 3 2.10 -3.00 22.78
CA ALA A 3 1.59 -3.30 21.47
C ALA A 3 0.06 -3.34 21.46
N LEU A 4 -0.57 -2.40 20.75
CA LEU A 4 -1.94 -2.56 20.26
C LEU A 4 -1.97 -3.33 18.93
N PHE A 5 -0.92 -4.11 18.63
CA PHE A 5 -0.59 -4.63 17.30
C PHE A 5 -1.23 -5.99 16.96
N ASP A 6 -1.84 -6.69 17.92
CA ASP A 6 -2.33 -8.08 17.71
C ASP A 6 -3.85 -8.25 17.85
N LYS A 7 -4.64 -7.17 17.82
CA LYS A 7 -6.10 -7.32 17.83
C LYS A 7 -6.58 -7.97 16.53
N GLU A 8 -7.22 -9.13 16.68
CA GLU A 8 -7.92 -9.80 15.60
C GLU A 8 -9.22 -9.06 15.30
N ILE A 9 -9.49 -8.86 14.00
CA ILE A 9 -10.71 -8.27 13.50
C ILE A 9 -11.48 -9.40 12.81
N VAL A 10 -12.73 -9.63 13.21
CA VAL A 10 -13.64 -10.58 12.55
C VAL A 10 -14.74 -9.78 11.88
N ILE A 11 -14.95 -9.99 10.59
CA ILE A 11 -16.00 -9.31 9.83
C ILE A 11 -16.78 -10.28 8.95
N SER A 12 -18.10 -10.06 8.86
CA SER A 12 -18.97 -10.85 7.99
C SER A 12 -18.75 -10.48 6.54
N LEU A 13 -18.68 -11.49 5.69
CA LEU A 13 -18.65 -11.38 4.23
C LEU A 13 -19.99 -11.84 3.62
N SER A 14 -20.86 -12.47 4.39
CA SER A 14 -22.24 -12.73 3.99
C SER A 14 -23.17 -11.66 4.55
N ASP A 15 -24.18 -11.29 3.77
CA ASP A 15 -25.20 -10.31 4.13
C ASP A 15 -26.59 -10.93 4.00
N THR A 16 -27.44 -10.78 5.02
CA THR A 16 -28.82 -11.31 5.01
C THR A 16 -29.75 -10.54 4.08
N ASP A 17 -29.40 -9.33 3.68
CA ASP A 17 -30.20 -8.51 2.76
C ASP A 17 -30.10 -9.01 1.31
N HIS A 18 -29.11 -9.85 1.02
CA HIS A 18 -28.85 -10.45 -0.28
C HIS A 18 -29.05 -11.97 -0.24
N ASP A 19 -29.72 -12.52 -1.26
CA ASP A 19 -29.77 -13.97 -1.42
C ASP A 19 -28.42 -14.52 -1.89
N ILE A 20 -27.75 -13.77 -2.76
CA ILE A 20 -26.44 -14.05 -3.34
C ILE A 20 -25.52 -12.86 -3.09
N THR A 21 -24.37 -13.09 -2.46
CA THR A 21 -23.28 -12.11 -2.35
C THR A 21 -22.29 -12.30 -3.50
N GLN A 22 -21.88 -11.21 -4.14
CA GLN A 22 -20.86 -11.18 -5.17
C GLN A 22 -19.49 -10.85 -4.54
N ILE A 23 -18.74 -11.88 -4.14
CA ILE A 23 -17.45 -11.75 -3.46
C ILE A 23 -16.45 -10.94 -4.32
N GLN A 24 -16.35 -11.23 -5.61
CA GLN A 24 -15.46 -10.52 -6.55
C GLN A 24 -15.75 -9.01 -6.69
N ASN A 25 -16.97 -8.56 -6.38
CA ASN A 25 -17.37 -7.15 -6.47
C ASN A 25 -17.38 -6.46 -5.10
N SER A 26 -16.99 -7.17 -4.05
CA SER A 26 -17.06 -6.71 -2.67
C SER A 26 -15.67 -6.31 -2.15
N PHE A 27 -15.63 -5.44 -1.15
CA PHE A 27 -14.39 -4.94 -0.60
C PHE A 27 -14.49 -4.58 0.89
N LEU A 28 -13.38 -4.70 1.61
CA LEU A 28 -13.24 -4.18 2.96
C LEU A 28 -12.79 -2.72 2.92
N SER A 29 -13.30 -1.92 3.83
CA SER A 29 -12.90 -0.53 4.04
C SER A 29 -12.41 -0.36 5.47
N VAL A 30 -11.15 0.08 5.61
CA VAL A 30 -10.50 0.24 6.91
C VAL A 30 -10.04 1.67 7.07
N VAL A 31 -10.48 2.36 8.13
CA VAL A 31 -10.02 3.72 8.41
C VAL A 31 -8.87 3.69 9.40
N VAL A 32 -7.70 4.12 8.91
CA VAL A 32 -6.45 4.20 9.67
C VAL A 32 -6.25 5.64 10.13
N THR A 33 -5.96 5.84 11.40
CA THR A 33 -5.44 7.10 11.95
C THR A 33 -4.05 6.84 12.51
N ALA A 34 -3.03 7.45 11.93
CA ALA A 34 -1.62 7.21 12.24
C ALA A 34 -0.92 8.51 12.65
N ASN A 35 -0.04 8.41 13.64
CA ASN A 35 0.88 9.49 13.98
C ASN A 35 2.20 9.23 13.28
N ILE A 36 2.49 10.00 12.24
CA ILE A 36 3.72 9.91 11.45
C ILE A 36 4.78 10.80 12.07
N GLN A 37 6.01 10.29 12.12
CA GLN A 37 7.19 10.98 12.62
C GLN A 37 8.12 11.34 11.48
N LEU A 38 8.58 12.60 11.46
CA LEU A 38 9.54 13.13 10.50
C LEU A 38 10.77 13.65 11.24
N ASP A 39 11.96 13.37 10.70
CA ASP A 39 13.23 13.87 11.24
C ASP A 39 13.64 15.24 10.67
N VAL A 40 12.85 15.81 9.75
CA VAL A 40 13.13 17.08 9.07
C VAL A 40 11.90 17.99 9.00
N LYS A 41 12.13 19.31 8.90
CA LYS A 41 11.13 20.28 8.42
C LYS A 41 11.34 20.56 6.93
N PHE A 42 10.27 20.95 6.25
CA PHE A 42 10.30 21.38 4.86
C PHE A 42 10.26 22.92 4.73
N ASP A 43 10.89 23.61 5.68
CA ASP A 43 10.89 25.07 5.83
C ASP A 43 11.68 25.81 4.74
N LYS A 44 12.62 25.12 4.10
CA LYS A 44 13.40 25.64 2.97
C LYS A 44 12.71 25.56 1.62
N ILE A 45 11.47 25.06 1.57
CA ILE A 45 10.67 25.06 0.35
C ILE A 45 10.00 26.43 0.26
N ASP A 46 10.11 27.09 -0.88
CA ASP A 46 9.49 28.39 -1.12
C ASP A 46 7.96 28.28 -1.15
N GLU A 47 7.26 29.32 -0.70
CA GLU A 47 5.79 29.33 -0.56
C GLU A 47 5.06 29.06 -1.87
N SER A 48 5.67 29.47 -2.99
CA SER A 48 5.16 29.24 -4.35
C SER A 48 5.04 27.74 -4.69
N TYR A 49 5.82 26.87 -4.04
CA TYR A 49 5.88 25.44 -4.35
C TYR A 49 5.25 24.54 -3.29
N LYS A 50 5.09 25.00 -2.03
CA LYS A 50 4.65 24.15 -0.91
C LYS A 50 3.31 23.44 -1.15
N ASP A 51 2.39 24.10 -1.84
CA ASP A 51 1.06 23.54 -2.14
C ASP A 51 1.08 22.40 -3.16
N GLY A 52 1.97 22.48 -4.14
CA GLY A 52 2.03 21.52 -5.25
C GLY A 52 3.10 20.45 -5.09
N LEU A 53 3.97 20.56 -4.09
CA LEU A 53 4.86 19.48 -3.66
C LEU A 53 4.15 18.60 -2.64
N VAL A 54 4.16 17.29 -2.90
CA VAL A 54 3.31 16.35 -2.18
C VAL A 54 4.09 15.13 -1.72
N LEU A 55 3.84 14.72 -0.48
CA LEU A 55 4.26 13.45 0.09
C LEU A 55 3.08 12.48 0.07
N PHE A 56 3.28 11.29 -0.47
CA PHE A 56 2.36 10.17 -0.30
C PHE A 56 2.74 9.39 0.96
N VAL A 57 1.76 9.05 1.78
CA VAL A 57 1.89 8.11 2.90
C VAL A 57 0.73 7.11 2.85
N GLY A 58 1.04 5.81 2.87
CA GLY A 58 0.02 4.79 2.77
C GLY A 58 0.59 3.40 2.51
N LEU A 59 -0.02 2.67 1.58
CA LEU A 59 0.31 1.30 1.22
C LEU A 59 0.45 1.20 -0.30
N LYS A 60 1.33 0.29 -0.76
CA LYS A 60 1.45 -0.03 -2.19
C LYS A 60 0.21 -0.71 -2.73
N SER A 61 -0.47 -1.50 -1.90
CA SER A 61 -1.80 -2.04 -2.12
C SER A 61 -2.60 -2.09 -0.81
N GLY A 62 -3.91 -1.92 -0.89
CA GLY A 62 -4.78 -2.03 0.28
C GLY A 62 -4.67 -3.40 0.96
N SER A 63 -4.51 -4.48 0.20
CA SER A 63 -4.37 -5.83 0.76
C SER A 63 -3.06 -6.02 1.54
N ASN A 64 -2.04 -5.18 1.35
CA ASN A 64 -0.84 -5.20 2.20
C ASN A 64 -1.13 -4.83 3.67
N LEU A 65 -2.29 -4.24 3.96
CA LEU A 65 -2.69 -3.95 5.33
C LEU A 65 -2.94 -5.24 6.14
N ILE A 66 -3.27 -6.35 5.48
CA ILE A 66 -3.56 -7.62 6.14
C ILE A 66 -2.27 -8.41 6.34
N ARG A 67 -1.96 -8.72 7.60
CA ARG A 67 -0.79 -9.52 8.00
C ARG A 67 -1.05 -11.01 7.83
N GLU A 68 -2.16 -11.44 8.42
CA GLU A 68 -2.61 -12.83 8.46
C GLU A 68 -4.13 -12.82 8.37
N TYR A 69 -4.70 -13.89 7.81
CA TYR A 69 -6.14 -14.08 7.82
C TYR A 69 -6.52 -15.56 7.93
N THR A 70 -7.78 -15.78 8.28
CA THR A 70 -8.43 -17.09 8.31
C THR A 70 -9.89 -16.94 7.94
N ILE A 71 -10.43 -17.89 7.18
CA ILE A 71 -11.83 -17.86 6.75
C ILE A 71 -12.67 -18.77 7.64
N TYR A 72 -13.84 -18.28 8.01
CA TYR A 72 -14.82 -18.98 8.81
C TYR A 72 -16.10 -19.19 8.02
N HIS A 73 -16.62 -20.40 8.11
CA HIS A 73 -17.91 -20.80 7.56
C HIS A 73 -18.76 -21.39 8.66
N ARG A 74 -19.96 -20.84 8.89
CA ARG A 74 -20.89 -21.30 9.95
C ARG A 74 -20.23 -21.46 11.33
N GLY A 75 -19.36 -20.51 11.69
CA GLY A 75 -18.65 -20.51 12.97
C GLY A 75 -17.47 -21.50 13.07
N LYS A 76 -17.12 -22.21 11.99
CA LYS A 76 -15.97 -23.11 11.92
C LYS A 76 -14.90 -22.55 10.99
N THR A 77 -13.64 -22.74 11.35
CA THR A 77 -12.52 -22.44 10.46
C THR A 77 -12.57 -23.35 9.23
N ILE A 78 -12.43 -22.78 8.04
CA ILE A 78 -12.24 -23.54 6.80
C ILE A 78 -10.81 -24.09 6.80
N ASP A 79 -10.65 -25.40 6.61
CA ASP A 79 -9.34 -26.03 6.55
C ASP A 79 -8.48 -25.47 5.40
N GLY A 80 -7.18 -25.33 5.64
CA GLY A 80 -6.25 -24.74 4.68
C GLY A 80 -6.41 -23.24 4.40
N SER A 81 -7.40 -22.56 5.01
CA SER A 81 -7.65 -21.12 4.79
C SER A 81 -6.75 -20.17 5.57
N LEU A 82 -5.96 -20.70 6.52
CA LEU A 82 -5.01 -19.91 7.29
C LEU A 82 -3.88 -19.43 6.38
N GLN A 83 -3.78 -18.11 6.25
CA GLN A 83 -2.64 -17.44 5.64
C GLN A 83 -1.89 -16.66 6.71
N ASN A 84 -0.65 -17.06 7.00
CA ASN A 84 0.20 -16.43 8.01
C ASN A 84 1.02 -15.25 7.47
N ASP A 85 1.20 -15.16 6.14
CA ASP A 85 1.91 -14.06 5.48
C ASP A 85 1.12 -13.52 4.29
N ALA A 86 -0.02 -12.90 4.61
CA ALA A 86 -0.90 -12.29 3.62
C ALA A 86 -0.28 -11.03 2.99
N THR A 87 0.69 -10.40 3.66
CA THR A 87 1.36 -9.21 3.13
C THR A 87 2.27 -9.57 1.96
N THR A 88 3.07 -10.65 2.08
CA THR A 88 3.90 -11.16 0.98
C THR A 88 3.04 -11.73 -0.14
N GLU A 89 1.97 -12.46 0.19
CA GLU A 89 0.97 -12.92 -0.78
C GLU A 89 0.47 -11.77 -1.66
N SER A 90 -0.02 -10.72 -0.99
CA SER A 90 -0.50 -9.50 -1.63
C SER A 90 0.57 -8.86 -2.50
N PHE A 91 1.83 -8.80 -2.06
CA PHE A 91 2.93 -8.25 -2.88
C PHE A 91 3.11 -9.03 -4.20
N ILE A 92 3.13 -10.36 -4.15
CA ILE A 92 3.32 -11.22 -5.33
C ILE A 92 2.16 -10.99 -6.32
N TYR A 93 0.92 -11.00 -5.83
CA TYR A 93 -0.26 -10.79 -6.67
C TYR A 93 -0.34 -9.37 -7.26
N ASN A 94 -0.07 -8.34 -6.44
CA ASN A 94 -0.19 -6.94 -6.86
C ASN A 94 0.90 -6.48 -7.83
N THR A 95 1.97 -7.25 -8.04
CA THR A 95 2.95 -6.97 -9.10
C THR A 95 2.28 -6.89 -10.49
N ILE A 96 1.09 -7.47 -10.64
CA ILE A 96 0.29 -7.47 -11.87
C ILE A 96 -0.72 -6.30 -11.92
N LYS A 97 -1.20 -5.78 -10.77
CA LYS A 97 -2.21 -4.71 -10.67
C LYS A 97 -1.94 -3.75 -9.49
N PRO A 98 -1.03 -2.77 -9.60
CA PRO A 98 -0.73 -1.87 -8.50
C PRO A 98 -1.91 -0.92 -8.21
N LYS A 99 -2.44 -0.97 -6.97
CA LYS A 99 -3.51 -0.08 -6.47
C LYS A 99 -3.09 0.57 -5.14
N THR A 100 -2.32 1.65 -5.20
CA THR A 100 -1.87 2.38 -4.00
C THR A 100 -3.06 2.87 -3.18
N CYS A 101 -3.00 2.68 -1.85
CA CYS A 101 -4.03 3.11 -0.91
C CYS A 101 -3.39 3.98 0.16
N GLY A 102 -3.79 5.24 0.28
CA GLY A 102 -3.14 6.15 1.22
C GLY A 102 -3.68 7.57 1.11
N THR A 103 -2.91 8.50 1.66
CA THR A 103 -3.16 9.93 1.53
C THR A 103 -1.99 10.65 0.88
N TYR A 104 -2.30 11.78 0.27
CA TYR A 104 -1.38 12.73 -0.29
C TYR A 104 -1.44 13.98 0.58
N ILE A 105 -0.30 14.44 1.07
CA ILE A 105 -0.21 15.61 1.94
C ILE A 105 0.76 16.60 1.30
N SER A 106 0.33 17.84 1.10
CA SER A 106 1.20 18.89 0.59
C SER A 106 2.29 19.27 1.61
N MET A 107 3.39 19.87 1.15
CA MET A 107 4.41 20.38 2.06
C MET A 107 3.88 21.50 2.96
N ARG A 108 2.90 22.29 2.47
CA ARG A 108 2.19 23.28 3.27
C ARG A 108 1.42 22.63 4.42
N GLU A 109 0.61 21.61 4.13
CA GLU A 109 -0.13 20.90 5.18
C GLU A 109 0.80 20.24 6.21
N ILE A 110 1.94 19.68 5.77
CA ILE A 110 2.93 19.12 6.70
C ILE A 110 3.44 20.21 7.64
N GLU A 111 3.81 21.38 7.12
CA GLU A 111 4.29 22.50 7.93
C GLU A 111 3.24 23.00 8.92
N GLU A 112 1.99 23.14 8.49
CA GLU A 112 0.85 23.51 9.35
C GLU A 112 0.62 22.50 10.48
N LEU A 113 0.69 21.19 10.16
CA LEU A 113 0.53 20.12 11.14
C LEU A 113 1.71 20.03 12.11
N ILE A 114 2.93 20.34 11.67
CA ILE A 114 4.09 20.47 12.55
C ILE A 114 3.91 21.68 13.48
N GLY A 115 3.48 22.82 12.92
CA GLY A 115 3.29 24.07 13.63
C GLY A 115 4.50 24.45 14.49
N ASN A 116 4.24 24.72 15.77
CA ASN A 116 5.26 25.17 16.73
C ASN A 116 6.06 24.04 17.39
N GLN A 117 5.97 22.80 16.89
CA GLN A 117 6.81 21.71 17.41
C GLN A 117 8.30 22.06 17.25
N THR A 118 9.05 21.95 18.35
CA THR A 118 10.49 22.27 18.43
C THR A 118 11.37 21.04 18.56
N ALA A 119 10.83 19.92 19.06
CA ALA A 119 11.57 18.68 19.28
C ALA A 119 11.43 17.71 18.09
N VAL A 120 12.56 17.22 17.59
CA VAL A 120 12.64 16.15 16.59
C VAL A 120 12.54 14.79 17.31
N PRO A 121 11.80 13.78 16.78
CA PRO A 121 11.04 13.81 15.52
C PRO A 121 9.70 14.56 15.64
N TYR A 122 9.37 15.33 14.60
CA TYR A 122 8.09 16.03 14.47
C TYR A 122 6.98 15.03 14.23
N THR A 123 5.84 15.18 14.91
CA THR A 123 4.71 14.25 14.77
C THR A 123 3.54 14.92 14.08
N ILE A 124 3.04 14.33 12.99
CA ILE A 124 1.84 14.77 12.29
C ILE A 124 0.76 13.68 12.32
N PRO A 125 -0.49 14.01 12.65
CA PRO A 125 -1.61 13.07 12.61
C PRO A 125 -2.15 12.96 11.18
N LEU A 126 -2.25 11.73 10.67
CA LEU A 126 -2.86 11.44 9.37
C LEU A 126 -4.04 10.50 9.55
N ARG A 127 -5.10 10.72 8.76
CA ARG A 127 -6.27 9.83 8.70
C ARG A 127 -6.60 9.52 7.26
N PHE A 128 -6.68 8.24 6.90
CA PHE A 128 -7.03 7.81 5.56
C PHE A 128 -7.78 6.48 5.55
N ARG A 129 -8.52 6.24 4.48
CA ARG A 129 -9.31 5.03 4.26
C ARG A 129 -8.56 4.09 3.31
N VAL A 130 -8.41 2.84 3.71
CA VAL A 130 -7.83 1.76 2.90
C VAL A 130 -8.97 0.93 2.35
N SER A 131 -9.00 0.75 1.02
CA SER A 131 -9.93 -0.15 0.36
C SER A 131 -9.21 -1.44 0.00
N ILE A 132 -9.81 -2.59 0.34
CA ILE A 132 -9.27 -3.92 0.09
C ILE A 132 -10.32 -4.72 -0.66
N PRO A 133 -10.28 -4.72 -2.01
CA PRO A 133 -11.07 -5.65 -2.81
C PRO A 133 -10.84 -7.10 -2.33
N LEU A 134 -11.91 -7.88 -2.19
CA LEU A 134 -11.75 -9.25 -1.72
C LEU A 134 -10.97 -10.11 -2.72
N ASP A 135 -11.15 -9.87 -4.02
CA ASP A 135 -10.43 -10.53 -5.11
C ASP A 135 -8.92 -10.16 -5.17
N ASP A 136 -8.47 -9.18 -4.38
CA ASP A 136 -7.05 -8.89 -4.16
C ASP A 136 -6.42 -9.83 -3.08
N LEU A 137 -7.20 -10.71 -2.44
CA LEU A 137 -6.74 -11.82 -1.60
C LEU A 137 -6.85 -13.14 -2.39
N LEU A 138 -5.78 -13.93 -2.46
CA LEU A 138 -5.71 -15.10 -3.36
C LEU A 138 -6.79 -16.13 -3.05
N ILE A 139 -7.18 -16.28 -1.77
CA ILE A 139 -8.23 -17.22 -1.38
C ILE A 139 -9.61 -16.89 -1.99
N PHE A 140 -9.84 -15.62 -2.35
CA PHE A 140 -11.09 -15.15 -2.95
C PHE A 140 -10.95 -14.84 -4.45
N SER A 141 -9.77 -15.00 -5.03
CA SER A 141 -9.47 -14.59 -6.40
C SER A 141 -10.37 -15.24 -7.47
N ALA A 142 -10.84 -16.47 -7.25
CA ALA A 142 -11.80 -17.16 -8.11
C ALA A 142 -13.21 -17.26 -7.50
N PHE A 143 -13.47 -16.52 -6.42
CA PHE A 143 -14.74 -16.56 -5.71
C PHE A 143 -15.68 -15.49 -6.27
N THR A 144 -16.67 -15.92 -7.04
CA THR A 144 -17.63 -15.02 -7.70
C THR A 144 -18.88 -14.80 -6.83
N ASP A 145 -19.77 -15.77 -6.80
CA ASP A 145 -21.08 -15.70 -6.16
C ASP A 145 -21.16 -16.65 -4.96
N TYR A 146 -21.66 -16.14 -3.84
CA TYR A 146 -21.88 -16.88 -2.61
C TYR A 146 -23.37 -16.91 -2.25
N PRO A 147 -24.06 -18.05 -2.38
CA PRO A 147 -25.45 -18.18 -1.98
C PRO A 147 -25.65 -18.16 -0.46
N ASN A 148 -25.90 -16.97 0.11
CA ASN A 148 -26.03 -16.72 1.55
C ASN A 148 -27.06 -17.64 2.20
N GLY A 149 -28.28 -17.68 1.66
CA GLY A 149 -29.39 -18.46 2.24
C GLY A 149 -29.21 -19.98 2.19
N LEU A 150 -28.26 -20.48 1.38
CA LEU A 150 -27.98 -21.92 1.27
C LEU A 150 -26.78 -22.31 2.13
N PHE A 151 -25.69 -21.54 2.05
CA PHE A 151 -24.43 -21.89 2.68
C PHE A 151 -24.24 -21.23 4.05
N GLY A 152 -25.03 -20.24 4.42
CA GLY A 152 -24.98 -19.58 5.73
C GLY A 152 -23.79 -18.64 5.86
N ASP A 153 -23.41 -18.30 7.09
CA ASP A 153 -22.44 -17.23 7.32
C ASP A 153 -21.03 -17.54 6.79
N LEU A 154 -20.45 -16.56 6.08
CA LEU A 154 -19.05 -16.52 5.69
C LEU A 154 -18.39 -15.30 6.37
N LYS A 155 -17.26 -15.50 7.04
CA LYS A 155 -16.53 -14.43 7.75
C LYS A 155 -15.04 -14.53 7.48
N ILE A 156 -14.37 -13.39 7.50
CA ILE A 156 -12.91 -13.32 7.52
C ILE A 156 -12.45 -12.79 8.87
N LYS A 157 -11.47 -13.47 9.46
CA LYS A 157 -10.70 -12.98 10.59
C LYS A 157 -9.34 -12.56 10.10
N PHE A 158 -8.87 -11.37 10.46
CA PHE A 158 -7.56 -10.90 10.04
C PHE A 158 -6.87 -10.02 11.10
N LYS A 159 -5.54 -9.89 10.98
CA LYS A 159 -4.75 -8.91 11.75
C LYS A 159 -4.11 -7.89 10.83
N ILE A 160 -3.86 -6.70 11.37
CA ILE A 160 -3.27 -5.58 10.63
C ILE A 160 -1.74 -5.70 10.63
N ASN A 161 -1.11 -5.40 9.50
CA ASN A 161 0.34 -5.28 9.38
C ASN A 161 0.79 -3.82 9.55
N PRO A 162 1.39 -3.44 10.69
CA PRO A 162 1.89 -2.09 10.89
C PRO A 162 3.18 -1.78 10.13
N HIS A 163 3.86 -2.80 9.64
CA HIS A 163 5.14 -2.69 8.93
C HIS A 163 4.97 -2.59 7.42
N ALA A 164 3.73 -2.59 6.91
CA ALA A 164 3.44 -2.54 5.48
C ALA A 164 3.42 -1.11 4.92
N PHE A 165 3.33 -0.08 5.78
CA PHE A 165 3.19 1.31 5.35
C PHE A 165 4.46 1.86 4.69
N VAL A 166 4.26 2.63 3.63
CA VAL A 166 5.29 3.23 2.80
C VAL A 166 5.07 4.72 2.64
N PHE A 167 6.11 5.41 2.20
CA PHE A 167 6.04 6.80 1.75
C PHE A 167 6.79 6.99 0.44
N CYS A 168 6.45 8.03 -0.29
CA CYS A 168 7.29 8.58 -1.36
C CYS A 168 6.95 10.05 -1.58
N GLN A 169 7.95 10.83 -2.00
CA GLN A 169 7.65 12.13 -2.58
C GLN A 169 7.05 11.89 -3.97
N VAL A 170 5.92 12.52 -4.27
CA VAL A 170 5.29 12.42 -5.59
C VAL A 170 6.14 13.18 -6.59
N ASN A 171 6.17 12.76 -7.85
CA ASN A 171 6.85 13.49 -8.91
C ASN A 171 6.43 14.99 -8.87
N PRO A 172 7.35 15.90 -8.55
CA PRO A 172 7.03 17.30 -8.34
C PRO A 172 6.40 17.98 -9.55
N ILE A 173 6.83 17.64 -10.76
CA ILE A 173 6.23 18.18 -11.98
C ILE A 173 4.76 17.75 -12.10
N ILE A 174 4.49 16.46 -11.88
CA ILE A 174 3.12 15.91 -12.01
C ILE A 174 2.22 16.49 -10.91
N SER A 175 2.69 16.53 -9.66
CA SER A 175 1.89 17.05 -8.54
C SER A 175 1.61 18.54 -8.69
N MET A 176 2.59 19.33 -9.15
CA MET A 176 2.39 20.75 -9.44
C MET A 176 1.40 20.97 -10.59
N VAL A 177 1.54 20.27 -11.72
CA VAL A 177 0.56 20.37 -12.84
C VAL A 177 -0.85 20.06 -12.35
N LYS A 178 -1.00 19.01 -11.53
CA LYS A 178 -2.30 18.63 -10.98
C LYS A 178 -2.86 19.73 -10.07
N TYR A 179 -2.03 20.28 -9.17
CA TYR A 179 -2.40 21.41 -8.32
C TYR A 179 -2.86 22.62 -9.15
N TYR A 180 -2.13 22.99 -10.22
CA TYR A 180 -2.53 24.09 -11.11
C TYR A 180 -3.85 23.84 -11.81
N THR A 181 -4.03 22.62 -12.31
CA THR A 181 -5.23 22.26 -13.06
C THR A 181 -6.46 22.33 -12.17
N MET A 182 -6.33 21.90 -10.90
CA MET A 182 -7.43 21.91 -9.93
C MET A 182 -7.76 23.31 -9.40
N ASN A 183 -6.78 24.22 -9.30
CA ASN A 183 -6.94 25.54 -8.70
C ASN A 183 -6.79 26.69 -9.72
N LYS A 184 -7.01 26.40 -11.00
CA LYS A 184 -6.72 27.32 -12.11
C LYS A 184 -7.35 28.70 -11.92
N ASP A 185 -8.64 28.74 -11.58
CA ASP A 185 -9.38 30.00 -11.49
C ASP A 185 -8.91 30.87 -10.31
N GLU A 186 -8.60 30.26 -9.16
CA GLU A 186 -8.03 30.95 -8.01
C GLU A 186 -6.61 31.47 -8.30
N LEU A 187 -5.80 30.68 -9.01
CA LEU A 187 -4.42 31.03 -9.33
C LEU A 187 -4.32 32.09 -10.43
N LEU A 188 -5.27 32.14 -11.35
CA LEU A 188 -5.40 33.24 -12.32
C LEU A 188 -5.76 34.57 -11.63
N GLY A 189 -6.39 34.52 -10.46
CA GLY A 189 -6.61 35.68 -9.59
C GLY A 189 -5.45 36.01 -8.64
N SER A 190 -4.39 35.18 -8.61
CA SER A 190 -3.24 35.33 -7.71
C SER A 190 -2.13 36.22 -8.30
N SER A 191 -1.05 36.44 -7.54
CA SER A 191 0.06 37.30 -7.99
C SER A 191 0.77 36.74 -9.22
N GLN A 192 1.11 37.62 -10.18
CA GLN A 192 1.92 37.25 -11.36
C GLN A 192 3.24 36.56 -10.97
N GLN A 193 3.80 36.90 -9.81
CA GLN A 193 5.03 36.29 -9.30
C GLN A 193 4.89 34.78 -9.07
N LYS A 194 3.77 34.32 -8.50
CA LYS A 194 3.51 32.89 -8.27
C LYS A 194 3.58 32.14 -9.61
N LEU A 195 2.86 32.63 -10.63
CA LEU A 195 2.86 32.07 -11.99
C LEU A 195 4.26 32.02 -12.64
N MET A 196 5.09 33.04 -12.42
CA MET A 196 6.47 33.05 -12.92
C MET A 196 7.36 32.01 -12.23
N ASP A 197 7.24 31.85 -10.91
CA ASP A 197 8.04 30.87 -10.16
C ASP A 197 7.68 29.43 -10.59
N ILE A 198 6.42 29.20 -10.94
CA ILE A 198 5.93 27.91 -11.46
C ILE A 198 6.49 27.61 -12.85
N ASP A 199 6.42 28.60 -13.75
CA ASP A 199 6.99 28.47 -15.10
C ASP A 199 8.50 28.19 -15.02
N LEU A 200 9.19 28.87 -14.09
CA LEU A 200 10.61 28.62 -13.80
C LEU A 200 10.85 27.16 -13.37
N MET A 201 10.01 26.61 -12.48
CA MET A 201 10.10 25.22 -12.07
C MET A 201 10.00 24.28 -13.27
N PHE A 202 9.00 24.44 -14.13
CA PHE A 202 8.82 23.55 -15.29
C PHE A 202 9.98 23.60 -16.28
N ARG A 203 10.57 24.79 -16.51
CA ARG A 203 11.70 24.96 -17.43
C ARG A 203 12.98 24.33 -16.87
N ASN A 204 13.24 24.48 -15.58
CA ASN A 204 14.55 24.15 -15.01
C ASN A 204 14.59 22.79 -14.29
N TRP A 205 13.45 22.16 -13.99
CA TRP A 205 13.38 20.92 -13.20
C TRP A 205 14.25 19.78 -13.73
N SER A 206 14.24 19.58 -15.05
CA SER A 206 14.92 18.44 -15.68
C SER A 206 16.44 18.45 -15.50
N LEU A 207 17.01 19.57 -15.06
CA LEU A 207 18.45 19.78 -14.90
C LEU A 207 18.94 19.50 -13.46
N THR A 208 18.04 19.39 -12.48
CA THR A 208 18.41 19.39 -11.05
C THR A 208 18.14 18.07 -10.33
N PHE A 209 17.14 17.29 -10.72
CA PHE A 209 16.78 16.07 -9.98
C PHE A 209 16.20 14.94 -10.86
N GLN A 210 16.73 13.73 -10.71
CA GLN A 210 16.16 12.53 -11.31
C GLN A 210 15.19 11.84 -10.34
N TYR A 211 13.91 11.88 -10.67
CA TYR A 211 12.87 11.21 -9.90
C TYR A 211 13.01 9.68 -9.97
N THR A 212 13.24 9.03 -8.83
CA THR A 212 13.54 7.59 -8.73
C THR A 212 12.32 6.68 -8.92
N LYS A 213 11.09 7.20 -8.82
CA LYS A 213 9.82 6.45 -8.96
C LYS A 213 9.69 5.27 -7.99
N GLN A 214 10.19 5.41 -6.76
CA GLN A 214 10.22 4.33 -5.78
C GLN A 214 9.48 4.69 -4.49
N PHE A 215 8.92 3.66 -3.85
CA PHE A 215 8.39 3.74 -2.49
C PHE A 215 9.48 3.37 -1.49
N THR A 216 9.48 4.05 -0.36
CA THR A 216 10.34 3.74 0.79
C THR A 216 9.47 3.20 1.91
N GLN A 217 9.91 2.12 2.56
CA GLN A 217 9.21 1.58 3.72
C GLN A 217 9.31 2.59 4.88
N LEU A 218 8.20 2.82 5.61
CA LEU A 218 8.29 3.62 6.85
C LEU A 218 9.30 2.99 7.81
N GLY A 219 10.12 3.84 8.41
CA GLY A 219 11.27 3.47 9.23
C GLY A 219 12.58 3.38 8.46
N CYS A 220 12.56 3.34 7.12
CA CYS A 220 13.76 3.46 6.29
C CYS A 220 14.01 4.92 5.88
N THR A 221 15.26 5.21 5.53
CA THR A 221 15.70 6.53 5.06
C THR A 221 15.65 6.60 3.53
N ALA A 222 15.26 7.75 2.98
CA ALA A 222 15.34 8.02 1.55
C ALA A 222 15.69 9.48 1.28
N ASP A 223 16.34 9.72 0.15
CA ASP A 223 16.67 11.07 -0.32
C ASP A 223 15.40 11.78 -0.79
N LEU A 224 15.01 12.83 -0.07
CA LEU A 224 13.85 13.67 -0.39
C LEU A 224 14.28 15.11 -0.66
N ILE A 225 13.46 15.81 -1.44
CA ILE A 225 13.59 17.25 -1.63
C ILE A 225 13.09 17.93 -0.36
N THR A 226 14.00 18.61 0.33
CA THR A 226 13.77 19.30 1.61
C THR A 226 13.84 20.82 1.49
N GLY A 227 14.38 21.32 0.39
CA GLY A 227 14.36 22.73 0.02
C GLY A 227 14.19 22.91 -1.48
N LEU A 228 13.46 23.95 -1.86
CA LEU A 228 13.20 24.30 -3.26
C LEU A 228 12.94 25.80 -3.34
N HIS A 229 13.87 26.55 -3.93
CA HIS A 229 13.79 28.00 -4.00
C HIS A 229 14.45 28.52 -5.27
N ALA A 230 14.12 29.76 -5.64
CA ALA A 230 14.69 30.40 -6.82
C ALA A 230 15.79 31.39 -6.41
N GLU A 231 17.00 31.24 -6.95
CA GLU A 231 18.13 32.14 -6.70
C GLU A 231 18.42 33.01 -7.93
N PRO A 232 18.80 34.30 -7.77
CA PRO A 232 19.23 35.14 -8.88
C PRO A 232 20.53 34.59 -9.49
N LEU A 233 20.51 34.33 -10.80
CA LEU A 233 21.67 33.88 -11.56
C LEU A 233 22.47 35.08 -12.13
N THR A 234 21.80 36.20 -12.41
CA THR A 234 22.39 37.44 -12.94
C THR A 234 21.67 38.69 -12.41
N GLU A 235 22.34 39.85 -12.45
CA GLU A 235 21.72 41.15 -12.11
C GLU A 235 20.53 41.51 -13.02
N SER A 236 20.40 40.88 -14.19
CA SER A 236 19.30 41.07 -15.14
C SER A 236 17.99 40.36 -14.73
N GLY A 237 17.93 39.76 -13.53
CA GLY A 237 16.72 39.14 -12.99
C GLY A 237 16.47 37.69 -13.43
N LEU A 238 17.42 37.05 -14.12
CA LEU A 238 17.30 35.64 -14.49
C LEU A 238 17.44 34.78 -13.22
N LYS A 239 16.46 33.93 -12.92
CA LYS A 239 16.50 33.05 -11.74
C LYS A 239 16.87 31.63 -12.12
N ASN A 240 17.50 30.90 -11.20
CA ASN A 240 17.71 29.47 -11.28
C ASN A 240 16.98 28.75 -10.16
N LEU A 241 16.56 27.52 -10.42
CA LEU A 241 15.88 26.69 -9.42
C LEU A 241 16.92 25.88 -8.66
N ILE A 242 17.02 26.10 -7.35
CA ILE A 242 17.89 25.34 -6.45
C ILE A 242 17.05 24.30 -5.72
N CYS A 243 17.57 23.08 -5.65
CA CYS A 243 16.91 21.94 -5.03
C CYS A 243 17.85 21.32 -3.99
N ASP A 244 17.43 21.36 -2.72
CA ASP A 244 18.15 20.75 -1.60
C ASP A 244 17.61 19.33 -1.36
N ILE A 245 18.48 18.33 -1.54
CA ILE A 245 18.15 16.92 -1.31
C ILE A 245 18.86 16.44 -0.04
N LYS A 246 18.11 15.79 0.85
CA LYS A 246 18.65 15.22 2.08
C LYS A 246 18.09 13.83 2.35
N PRO A 247 18.85 12.96 3.03
CA PRO A 247 18.31 11.73 3.57
C PRO A 247 17.30 12.05 4.68
N VAL A 248 16.07 11.57 4.54
CA VAL A 248 14.96 11.77 5.48
C VAL A 248 14.42 10.43 5.92
N THR A 249 14.18 10.28 7.23
CA THR A 249 13.55 9.10 7.82
C THR A 249 12.14 9.45 8.27
N ILE A 250 11.16 8.80 7.66
CA ILE A 250 9.75 8.91 8.05
C ILE A 250 9.34 7.60 8.70
N SER A 251 8.81 7.67 9.92
CA SER A 251 8.38 6.49 10.69
C SER A 251 6.95 6.64 11.22
N ILE A 252 6.40 5.56 11.75
CA ILE A 252 5.09 5.55 12.39
C ILE A 252 5.27 5.42 13.90
N LYS A 253 4.81 6.40 14.66
CA LYS A 253 4.88 6.37 16.13
C LYS A 253 3.86 5.39 16.70
N ASN A 254 2.63 5.51 16.21
CA ASN A 254 1.51 4.63 16.51
C ASN A 254 0.40 4.82 15.45
N TYR A 255 -0.57 3.91 15.45
CA TYR A 255 -1.80 4.06 14.68
C TYR A 255 -2.98 3.42 15.42
N VAL A 256 -4.17 3.76 14.98
CA VAL A 256 -5.44 3.22 15.46
C VAL A 256 -6.31 2.93 14.24
N ILE A 257 -6.96 1.76 14.25
CA ILE A 257 -8.04 1.45 13.33
C ILE A 257 -9.34 1.94 13.99
N THR A 258 -9.98 2.93 13.38
CA THR A 258 -11.20 3.52 13.96
C THR A 258 -12.48 2.94 13.37
N GLU A 259 -12.42 2.35 12.17
CA GLU A 259 -13.57 1.80 11.46
C GLU A 259 -13.11 0.64 10.57
N VAL A 260 -13.90 -0.43 10.54
CA VAL A 260 -13.76 -1.54 9.59
C VAL A 260 -15.16 -1.87 9.08
N THR A 261 -15.33 -1.79 7.76
CA THR A 261 -16.63 -1.99 7.10
C THR A 261 -16.45 -2.97 5.95
N ALA A 262 -17.31 -3.99 5.87
CA ALA A 262 -17.38 -4.88 4.71
C ALA A 262 -18.49 -4.36 3.79
N ASN A 263 -18.10 -3.96 2.58
CA ASN A 263 -19.02 -3.48 1.57
C ASN A 263 -19.33 -4.65 0.66
N MET A 264 -20.42 -5.35 0.95
CA MET A 264 -20.81 -6.56 0.24
C MET A 264 -21.77 -6.22 -0.89
N ALA A 265 -21.35 -6.46 -2.13
CA ALA A 265 -22.22 -6.41 -3.29
C ALA A 265 -23.06 -7.69 -3.32
N GLY A 266 -24.33 -7.59 -3.70
CA GLY A 266 -25.20 -8.76 -3.83
C GLY A 266 -26.52 -8.45 -4.50
N TYR A 267 -27.28 -9.50 -4.76
CA TYR A 267 -28.59 -9.40 -5.41
C TYR A 267 -29.58 -10.41 -4.83
N LYS A 268 -30.86 -10.11 -5.02
CA LYS A 268 -31.95 -11.05 -4.74
C LYS A 268 -32.21 -11.91 -5.96
N ALA A 269 -32.62 -13.15 -5.72
CA ALA A 269 -32.96 -14.10 -6.76
C ALA A 269 -34.44 -14.49 -6.66
N THR A 270 -35.03 -14.91 -7.78
CA THR A 270 -36.39 -15.45 -7.74
C THR A 270 -36.43 -16.78 -7.00
N ASP A 271 -37.56 -17.13 -6.39
CA ASP A 271 -37.74 -18.42 -5.71
C ASP A 271 -37.42 -19.62 -6.63
N ALA A 272 -37.78 -19.51 -7.91
CA ALA A 272 -37.45 -20.51 -8.92
C ALA A 272 -35.92 -20.69 -9.10
N CYS A 273 -35.16 -19.59 -9.09
CA CYS A 273 -33.70 -19.63 -9.16
C CYS A 273 -33.12 -20.26 -7.88
N LEU A 274 -33.56 -19.82 -6.70
CA LEU A 274 -33.10 -20.34 -5.42
C LEU A 274 -33.36 -21.84 -5.28
N ASN A 275 -34.53 -22.31 -5.71
CA ASN A 275 -34.86 -23.73 -5.71
C ASN A 275 -33.97 -24.55 -6.65
N ARG A 276 -33.62 -24.01 -7.83
CA ARG A 276 -32.65 -24.65 -8.73
C ARG A 276 -31.26 -24.72 -8.14
N VAL A 277 -30.79 -23.65 -7.49
CA VAL A 277 -29.49 -23.62 -6.80
C VAL A 277 -29.45 -24.66 -5.67
N ARG A 278 -30.51 -24.72 -4.84
CA ARG A 278 -30.67 -25.76 -3.79
C ARG A 278 -30.62 -27.17 -4.36
N GLN A 279 -31.37 -27.43 -5.45
CA GLN A 279 -31.37 -28.73 -6.12
C GLN A 279 -29.97 -29.08 -6.66
N PHE A 280 -29.29 -28.13 -7.30
CA PHE A 280 -27.96 -28.34 -7.85
C PHE A 280 -26.94 -28.75 -6.79
N TYR A 281 -26.91 -28.05 -5.64
CA TYR A 281 -25.98 -28.32 -4.55
C TYR A 281 -26.47 -29.37 -3.55
N SER A 282 -27.67 -29.93 -3.73
CA SER A 282 -28.13 -31.06 -2.91
C SER A 282 -27.32 -32.34 -3.15
N GLN A 283 -26.68 -32.46 -4.32
CA GLN A 283 -25.89 -33.61 -4.74
C GLN A 283 -24.44 -33.24 -5.11
N ARG A 284 -24.08 -31.96 -5.01
CA ARG A 284 -22.77 -31.45 -5.44
C ARG A 284 -22.16 -30.56 -4.37
N PRO A 285 -20.84 -30.69 -4.10
CA PRO A 285 -20.16 -29.75 -3.23
C PRO A 285 -20.10 -28.38 -3.89
N PHE A 286 -20.15 -27.32 -3.07
CA PHE A 286 -19.76 -25.99 -3.48
C PHE A 286 -18.24 -25.89 -3.42
N VAL A 287 -17.60 -25.71 -4.58
CA VAL A 287 -16.13 -25.73 -4.70
C VAL A 287 -15.68 -24.40 -5.28
N VAL A 288 -14.77 -23.75 -4.58
CA VAL A 288 -14.08 -22.54 -5.04
C VAL A 288 -12.59 -22.87 -5.12
N PRO A 289 -11.97 -22.79 -6.31
CA PRO A 289 -10.51 -22.86 -6.42
C PRO A 289 -9.88 -21.70 -5.67
N ALA A 290 -8.83 -21.97 -4.90
CA ALA A 290 -8.11 -20.95 -4.15
C ALA A 290 -6.61 -21.16 -4.29
N GLN A 291 -5.85 -20.07 -4.22
CA GLN A 291 -4.40 -20.10 -4.16
C GLN A 291 -3.94 -19.62 -2.79
N ARG A 292 -2.75 -20.06 -2.38
CA ARG A 292 -2.04 -19.57 -1.20
C ARG A 292 -0.56 -19.42 -1.52
N VAL A 293 0.10 -18.58 -0.76
CA VAL A 293 1.56 -18.46 -0.79
C VAL A 293 2.16 -19.20 0.40
N GLU A 294 3.20 -19.99 0.13
CA GLU A 294 4.06 -20.59 1.14
C GLU A 294 5.42 -19.89 1.11
N VAL A 295 5.87 -19.42 2.27
CA VAL A 295 7.12 -18.68 2.41
C VAL A 295 8.17 -19.56 3.07
N TRP A 296 9.30 -19.71 2.40
CA TRP A 296 10.46 -20.45 2.89
C TRP A 296 11.63 -19.48 3.08
N PRO A 297 11.99 -19.12 4.32
CA PRO A 297 13.13 -18.25 4.56
C PRO A 297 14.43 -18.98 4.27
N PHE A 298 15.43 -18.24 3.78
CA PHE A 298 16.78 -18.78 3.68
C PHE A 298 17.33 -19.12 5.08
N PRO A 299 18.09 -20.23 5.24
CA PRO A 299 18.62 -20.63 6.55
C PRO A 299 19.61 -19.64 7.17
N THR A 300 20.22 -18.79 6.35
CA THR A 300 21.26 -17.83 6.77
C THR A 300 21.00 -16.47 6.15
N SER A 301 21.37 -15.42 6.85
CA SER A 301 21.40 -14.05 6.31
C SER A 301 22.57 -13.88 5.34
N ALA A 302 22.43 -12.95 4.40
CA ALA A 302 23.52 -12.62 3.47
C ALA A 302 24.71 -11.99 4.22
N ALA A 303 25.93 -12.37 3.82
CA ALA A 303 27.17 -11.73 4.24
C ALA A 303 27.67 -10.76 3.16
N LEU A 304 28.71 -9.97 3.46
CA LEU A 304 29.34 -9.06 2.48
C LEU A 304 29.84 -9.78 1.21
N THR A 305 30.24 -11.05 1.34
CA THR A 305 30.69 -11.90 0.23
C THR A 305 29.55 -12.62 -0.49
N GLY A 306 28.29 -12.30 -0.17
CA GLY A 306 27.09 -12.95 -0.69
C GLY A 306 26.54 -14.05 0.22
N ILE A 307 25.58 -14.81 -0.32
CA ILE A 307 24.94 -15.95 0.35
C ILE A 307 25.17 -17.21 -0.51
N ARG A 308 25.61 -18.31 0.13
CA ARG A 308 25.69 -19.63 -0.51
C ARG A 308 24.88 -20.61 0.32
N THR A 309 23.73 -21.03 -0.21
CA THR A 309 22.80 -21.92 0.50
C THR A 309 22.22 -22.95 -0.47
N SER A 310 21.83 -24.10 0.08
CA SER A 310 21.09 -25.14 -0.62
C SER A 310 19.94 -25.57 0.29
N GLN A 311 18.73 -25.58 -0.24
CA GLN A 311 17.54 -25.99 0.49
C GLN A 311 16.69 -26.88 -0.42
N ASN A 312 16.20 -27.98 0.14
CA ASN A 312 15.25 -28.86 -0.54
C ASN A 312 13.84 -28.42 -0.14
N ILE A 313 13.09 -27.89 -1.10
CA ILE A 313 11.69 -27.48 -0.89
C ILE A 313 10.81 -28.43 -1.71
N PRO A 314 9.93 -29.22 -1.07
CA PRO A 314 8.99 -30.04 -1.81
C PRO A 314 7.99 -29.13 -2.53
N LEU A 315 7.88 -29.27 -3.85
CA LEU A 315 6.90 -28.54 -4.65
C LEU A 315 5.71 -29.47 -4.90
N SER A 316 4.52 -29.08 -4.42
CA SER A 316 3.27 -29.80 -4.65
C SER A 316 2.23 -28.80 -5.15
N HIS A 317 1.70 -29.01 -6.36
CA HIS A 317 0.68 -28.14 -6.98
C HIS A 317 1.09 -26.66 -7.07
N VAL A 318 2.36 -26.40 -7.41
CA VAL A 318 2.92 -25.04 -7.50
C VAL A 318 2.72 -24.47 -8.90
N THR A 319 2.10 -23.29 -8.98
CA THR A 319 1.89 -22.56 -10.24
C THR A 319 2.97 -21.53 -10.54
N ASP A 320 3.64 -21.01 -9.51
CA ASP A 320 4.69 -19.99 -9.62
C ASP A 320 5.65 -20.04 -8.43
N PHE A 321 6.88 -19.56 -8.59
CA PHE A 321 7.86 -19.40 -7.52
C PHE A 321 8.61 -18.07 -7.65
N CYS A 322 8.84 -17.39 -6.53
CA CYS A 322 9.56 -16.13 -6.49
C CYS A 322 10.64 -16.15 -5.41
N LEU A 323 11.78 -15.50 -5.68
CA LEU A 323 12.82 -15.24 -4.68
C LEU A 323 12.80 -13.76 -4.33
N LEU A 324 12.62 -13.45 -3.05
CA LEU A 324 12.57 -12.09 -2.52
C LEU A 324 13.81 -11.81 -1.68
N PHE A 325 14.43 -10.66 -1.92
CA PHE A 325 15.64 -10.26 -1.21
C PHE A 325 15.47 -8.83 -0.71
N PRO A 326 15.09 -8.63 0.55
CA PRO A 326 14.99 -7.30 1.14
C PRO A 326 16.38 -6.68 1.26
N LYS A 327 16.48 -5.39 0.95
CA LYS A 327 17.71 -4.60 1.13
C LYS A 327 17.94 -4.20 2.58
N ASP A 328 16.87 -3.98 3.32
CA ASP A 328 16.85 -3.63 4.73
C ASP A 328 15.98 -4.64 5.48
N ALA A 329 16.36 -5.01 6.70
CA ALA A 329 15.57 -5.93 7.53
C ALA A 329 14.15 -5.42 7.83
N ARG A 330 13.92 -4.10 7.69
CA ARG A 330 12.62 -3.45 7.85
C ARG A 330 11.76 -3.51 6.59
N ALA A 331 12.30 -3.90 5.44
CA ALA A 331 11.57 -3.91 4.18
C ALA A 331 10.55 -5.07 4.15
N THR A 332 9.27 -4.70 4.12
CA THR A 332 8.14 -5.63 4.12
C THR A 332 7.49 -5.74 2.73
N THR A 333 7.34 -4.60 2.03
CA THR A 333 6.69 -4.54 0.71
C THR A 333 7.53 -3.79 -0.34
N CYS A 334 8.63 -3.17 0.09
CA CYS A 334 9.59 -2.47 -0.75
C CYS A 334 10.82 -3.33 -1.03
N PHE A 335 10.67 -4.26 -1.97
CA PHE A 335 11.78 -5.05 -2.50
C PHE A 335 12.34 -4.38 -3.75
N GLU A 336 13.67 -4.21 -3.80
CA GLU A 336 14.36 -3.89 -5.04
C GLU A 336 14.50 -5.17 -5.87
N LYS A 337 14.54 -5.07 -7.21
CA LYS A 337 15.03 -6.16 -8.05
C LYS A 337 16.55 -6.02 -8.10
N PRO A 338 17.33 -6.83 -7.40
CA PRO A 338 18.77 -6.73 -7.54
C PRO A 338 19.11 -7.22 -8.94
N CYS A 339 19.95 -6.46 -9.64
CA CYS A 339 20.64 -7.01 -10.80
C CYS A 339 21.63 -8.05 -10.27
N TYR A 340 21.16 -9.28 -10.01
CA TYR A 340 22.03 -10.35 -9.55
C TYR A 340 22.99 -10.73 -10.67
N GLN A 341 24.27 -10.69 -10.34
CA GLN A 341 25.29 -11.40 -11.09
C GLN A 341 25.46 -12.78 -10.45
N ASN A 342 25.63 -13.83 -11.26
CA ASN A 342 25.94 -15.19 -10.81
C ASN A 342 24.84 -15.88 -9.95
N MET A 343 23.57 -15.53 -10.13
CA MET A 343 22.47 -16.30 -9.54
C MET A 343 22.18 -17.54 -10.40
N GLN A 344 22.35 -18.73 -9.82
CA GLN A 344 21.95 -19.99 -10.43
C GLN A 344 20.91 -20.68 -9.55
N VAL A 345 19.71 -20.88 -10.08
CA VAL A 345 18.68 -21.73 -9.45
C VAL A 345 18.75 -23.10 -10.12
N THR A 346 18.98 -24.13 -9.34
CA THR A 346 19.00 -25.52 -9.84
C THR A 346 17.83 -26.27 -9.20
N THR A 347 16.87 -26.66 -10.02
CA THR A 347 15.78 -27.55 -9.61
C THR A 347 16.20 -28.99 -9.91
N TYR A 348 16.37 -29.80 -8.87
CA TYR A 348 16.68 -31.22 -9.03
C TYR A 348 15.36 -31.97 -9.30
N GLY A 349 15.00 -32.09 -10.57
CA GLY A 349 13.78 -32.77 -10.99
C GLY A 349 13.85 -34.28 -10.72
N ARG A 350 12.98 -34.76 -9.83
CA ARG A 350 12.23 -36.00 -10.08
C ARG A 350 10.75 -35.62 -9.99
N ASN A 351 10.18 -35.24 -11.13
CA ASN A 351 8.72 -35.18 -11.27
C ASN A 351 8.17 -36.61 -11.26
#